data_AF-A0A839J783-F1
#
_entry.id   AF-A0A839J783-F1
#
_cell.length_a   1.000
_cell.length_b   1.000
_cell.length_c   1.000
_cell.angle_alpha   90.00
_cell.angle_beta   90.00
_cell.angle_gamma   90.00
#
_symmetry.space_group_name_H-M   'P 1'
#
loop_
_entity.id
_entity.type
_entity.pdbx_description
1 polymer ?
#
loop_
_entity_poly.entity_id
_entity_poly.type
_entity_poly.pdbx_seq_one_letter_code
_entity_poly.pdbx_strand_id
1 'polypeptide(L)'
;MHRRTRLRAAAGALALGLLLGGCATSPSEEPMTTATPREPRPTVPGKTPSPQPTTLPLPSDGPTPPAAPATPVPDDVLELPGVREAIAAEAERRGVAPDEVSVVEYADVTWPDGSIGCPQPGMMYTQALVPGRRLLLEVQGEVASYHSGGGPAFGYCANPRPALPAAPDTRPR
;
A
#
# COMPACT_ATOMS: atom_id res chain seq x y z
N MET A 1 -33.76 0.16 42.89
CA MET A 1 -33.67 -1.17 43.51
C MET A 1 -32.28 -1.75 43.25
N HIS A 2 -31.59 -2.11 44.33
CA HIS A 2 -30.23 -2.65 44.33
C HIS A 2 -30.20 -4.11 43.87
N ARG A 3 -29.19 -4.50 43.09
CA ARG A 3 -28.23 -5.52 43.53
C ARG A 3 -26.93 -5.43 42.75
N ARG A 4 -25.90 -5.04 43.50
CA ARG A 4 -24.48 -5.18 43.18
C ARG A 4 -24.12 -6.65 43.37
N THR A 5 -23.42 -7.25 42.43
CA THR A 5 -22.65 -8.46 42.72
C THR A 5 -21.31 -8.38 42.00
N ARG A 6 -20.30 -7.91 42.73
CA ARG A 6 -18.89 -8.05 42.35
C ARG A 6 -18.48 -9.48 42.68
N LEU A 7 -17.97 -10.23 41.71
CA LEU A 7 -17.16 -11.41 41.98
C LEU A 7 -15.69 -11.06 41.69
N ARG A 8 -14.92 -10.99 42.76
CA ARG A 8 -13.46 -11.05 42.77
C ARG A 8 -13.07 -12.46 43.21
N ALA A 9 -12.06 -13.03 42.57
CA ALA A 9 -11.10 -14.05 43.03
C ALA A 9 -10.85 -15.06 41.89
N ALA A 10 -9.68 -15.62 41.67
CA ALA A 10 -8.30 -15.39 42.12
C ALA A 10 -7.43 -16.38 41.30
N ALA A 11 -6.15 -16.05 41.18
CA ALA A 11 -4.99 -16.95 41.12
C ALA A 11 -5.07 -18.26 40.30
N GLY A 12 -4.19 -18.36 39.30
CA GLY A 12 -3.87 -19.63 38.64
C GLY A 12 -2.74 -19.51 37.62
N ALA A 13 -1.60 -18.90 37.99
CA ALA A 13 -0.39 -18.95 37.18
C ALA A 13 0.35 -20.26 37.48
N LEU A 14 0.13 -21.30 36.66
CA LEU A 14 0.98 -22.47 36.62
C LEU A 14 2.07 -22.26 35.57
N ALA A 15 3.28 -21.99 36.05
CA ALA A 15 4.51 -22.07 35.28
C ALA A 15 5.05 -23.51 35.37
N LEU A 16 5.13 -24.23 34.25
CA LEU A 16 6.07 -25.33 34.08
C LEU A 16 6.21 -25.77 32.61
N GLY A 17 7.43 -25.74 32.08
CA GLY A 17 7.83 -26.22 30.75
C GLY A 17 9.25 -25.75 30.48
N LEU A 18 10.31 -26.39 31.00
CA LEU A 18 10.87 -27.70 30.61
C LEU A 18 11.12 -27.81 29.09
N LEU A 19 12.34 -27.51 28.64
CA LEU A 19 13.37 -28.50 28.30
C LEU A 19 14.55 -27.83 27.58
N LEU A 20 15.74 -27.97 28.18
CA LEU A 20 17.02 -27.66 27.55
C LEU A 20 17.29 -28.69 26.45
N GLY A 21 17.31 -28.24 25.19
CA GLY A 21 17.81 -28.99 24.05
C GLY A 21 19.02 -28.29 23.47
N GLY A 22 20.20 -28.56 24.02
CA GLY A 22 21.48 -28.16 23.44
C GLY A 22 21.90 -29.17 22.38
N CYS A 23 22.02 -28.73 21.13
CA CYS A 23 22.83 -29.42 20.13
C CYS A 23 24.03 -28.53 19.81
N ALA A 24 25.17 -28.92 20.39
CA ALA A 24 26.48 -28.49 19.91
C ALA A 24 26.82 -29.35 18.68
N THR A 25 27.01 -28.71 17.53
CA THR A 25 27.84 -29.28 16.48
C THR A 25 28.49 -28.12 15.71
N SER A 26 29.79 -27.95 15.95
CA SER A 26 30.65 -27.11 15.14
C SER A 26 31.14 -27.91 13.93
N PRO A 27 31.28 -27.25 12.77
CA PRO A 27 32.53 -27.35 12.03
C PRO A 27 33.04 -25.94 11.73
N SER A 28 34.20 -25.58 12.27
CA SER A 28 35.50 -25.75 11.61
C SER A 28 35.73 -24.64 10.60
N GLU A 29 36.46 -23.66 11.13
CA GLU A 29 37.11 -22.54 10.45
C GLU A 29 38.00 -23.00 9.29
N GLU A 30 38.20 -22.08 8.35
CA GLU A 30 38.64 -22.23 6.96
C GLU A 30 40.11 -22.66 6.76
N PRO A 31 40.54 -22.91 5.51
CA PRO A 31 41.15 -21.78 4.79
C PRO A 31 40.78 -21.67 3.31
N MET A 32 40.28 -20.49 2.94
CA MET A 32 40.78 -19.62 1.88
C MET A 32 41.57 -20.28 0.75
N THR A 33 40.88 -20.68 -0.33
CA THR A 33 41.51 -20.74 -1.67
C THR A 33 41.52 -19.34 -2.24
N THR A 34 42.70 -18.73 -2.22
CA THR A 34 43.07 -17.48 -2.88
C THR A 34 42.64 -17.49 -4.35
N ALA A 35 41.50 -16.86 -4.65
CA ALA A 35 41.22 -16.36 -5.98
C ALA A 35 41.68 -14.91 -6.03
N THR A 36 42.91 -14.69 -6.51
CA THR A 36 43.49 -13.37 -6.75
C THR A 36 42.54 -12.54 -7.64
N PRO A 37 41.98 -11.42 -7.16
CA PRO A 37 41.29 -10.49 -8.05
C PRO A 37 42.32 -9.90 -9.01
N ARG A 38 42.14 -10.13 -10.32
CA ARG A 38 42.90 -9.43 -11.35
C ARG A 38 42.36 -8.00 -11.42
N GLU A 39 43.06 -7.09 -10.74
CA GLU A 39 42.78 -5.65 -10.78
C GLU A 39 42.86 -5.14 -12.23
N PRO A 40 41.78 -4.62 -12.82
CA PRO A 40 41.89 -3.88 -14.07
C PRO A 40 42.59 -2.54 -13.78
N ARG A 41 43.73 -2.34 -14.44
CA ARG A 41 44.54 -1.11 -14.40
C ARG A 41 43.65 0.12 -14.69
N PRO A 42 43.66 1.16 -13.83
CA PRO A 42 43.00 2.42 -14.14
C PRO A 42 43.73 3.10 -15.29
N THR A 43 43.08 3.19 -16.44
CA THR A 43 43.53 4.04 -17.55
C THR A 43 42.74 5.35 -17.46
N VAL A 44 43.35 6.37 -16.86
CA VAL A 44 42.91 7.77 -16.99
C VAL A 44 43.84 8.35 -18.06
N PRO A 45 43.36 8.75 -19.25
CA PRO A 45 42.91 10.14 -19.41
C PRO A 45 41.85 10.36 -20.50
N GLY A 46 40.79 11.09 -20.16
CA GLY A 46 39.86 11.68 -21.10
C GLY A 46 39.15 12.87 -20.49
N LYS A 47 39.75 14.05 -20.63
CA LYS A 47 39.08 15.34 -20.49
C LYS A 47 37.84 15.33 -21.39
N THR A 48 36.66 15.16 -20.82
CA THR A 48 35.39 15.44 -21.50
C THR A 48 34.72 16.61 -20.76
N PRO A 49 34.41 17.72 -21.45
CA PRO A 49 33.89 18.92 -20.80
C PRO A 49 32.55 18.62 -20.11
N SER A 50 32.41 19.14 -18.90
CA SER A 50 31.16 19.19 -18.15
C SER A 50 30.10 19.90 -19.02
N PRO A 51 28.98 19.26 -19.37
CA PRO A 51 27.87 20.00 -19.94
C PRO A 51 27.34 20.92 -18.85
N GLN A 52 27.46 22.22 -19.08
CA GLN A 52 26.83 23.24 -18.26
C GLN A 52 25.32 22.93 -18.18
N PRO A 53 24.68 23.06 -17.01
CA PRO A 53 23.24 22.98 -16.92
C PRO A 53 22.68 24.17 -17.71
N THR A 54 22.28 23.92 -18.96
CA THR A 54 21.36 24.82 -19.64
C THR A 54 20.08 24.78 -18.83
N THR A 55 19.81 25.83 -18.08
CA THR A 55 18.52 26.05 -17.45
C THR A 55 17.53 26.32 -18.58
N LEU A 56 17.04 25.26 -19.22
CA LEU A 56 15.84 25.31 -20.03
C LEU A 56 14.71 25.70 -19.06
N PRO A 57 13.97 26.80 -19.29
CA PRO A 57 12.72 26.99 -18.59
C PRO A 57 11.85 25.78 -18.95
N LEU A 58 11.55 24.94 -17.96
CA LEU A 58 10.60 23.85 -18.13
C LEU A 58 9.25 24.54 -18.43
N PRO A 59 8.64 24.36 -19.61
CA PRO A 59 7.27 24.79 -19.79
C PRO A 59 6.44 24.06 -18.74
N SER A 60 5.83 24.83 -17.84
CA SER A 60 4.96 24.33 -16.79
C SER A 60 3.59 23.98 -17.40
N ASP A 61 3.60 23.18 -18.46
CA ASP A 61 2.42 22.55 -19.06
C ASP A 61 2.53 21.04 -18.85
N GLY A 62 2.81 20.64 -17.60
CA GLY A 62 2.37 19.31 -17.19
C GLY A 62 0.85 19.25 -17.38
N PRO A 63 0.28 18.16 -17.90
CA PRO A 63 -1.17 18.06 -17.97
C PRO A 63 -1.71 18.29 -16.57
N THR A 64 -2.41 19.41 -16.39
CA THR A 64 -3.36 19.56 -15.28
C THR A 64 -4.18 18.27 -15.30
N PRO A 65 -4.23 17.50 -14.19
CA PRO A 65 -5.16 16.39 -14.12
C PRO A 65 -6.50 16.94 -14.60
N PRO A 66 -7.11 16.38 -15.67
CA PRO A 66 -8.39 16.90 -16.12
C PRO A 66 -9.27 16.94 -14.90
N ALA A 67 -9.78 18.13 -14.56
CA ALA A 67 -10.81 18.29 -13.56
C ALA A 67 -11.95 17.40 -14.06
N ALA A 68 -12.00 16.17 -13.53
CA ALA A 68 -12.95 15.19 -13.98
C ALA A 68 -14.33 15.79 -13.75
N PRO A 69 -15.26 15.69 -14.71
CA PRO A 69 -16.63 16.10 -14.45
C PRO A 69 -17.11 15.33 -13.23
N ALA A 70 -17.47 16.07 -12.18
CA ALA A 70 -18.01 15.52 -10.93
C ALA A 70 -19.43 15.01 -11.17
N THR A 71 -19.58 14.01 -12.04
CA THR A 71 -20.78 13.18 -12.02
C THR A 71 -20.86 12.56 -10.63
N PRO A 72 -21.96 12.78 -9.89
CA PRO A 72 -22.11 12.18 -8.58
C PRO A 72 -22.00 10.66 -8.70
N VAL A 73 -21.34 10.05 -7.71
CA VAL A 73 -21.22 8.60 -7.62
C VAL A 73 -22.64 8.01 -7.53
N PRO A 74 -23.00 7.01 -8.36
CA PRO A 74 -24.33 6.42 -8.35
C PRO A 74 -24.72 5.81 -6.99
N ASP A 75 -26.00 5.90 -6.61
CA ASP A 75 -26.49 5.40 -5.31
C ASP A 75 -26.27 3.89 -5.12
N ASP A 76 -26.32 3.10 -6.20
CA ASP A 76 -26.05 1.66 -6.16
C ASP A 76 -24.62 1.34 -5.72
N VAL A 77 -23.66 2.22 -6.01
CA VAL A 77 -22.28 2.11 -5.53
C VAL A 77 -22.20 2.32 -4.02
N LEU A 78 -22.98 3.27 -3.48
CA LEU A 78 -23.01 3.58 -2.04
C LEU A 78 -23.57 2.41 -1.23
N GLU A 79 -24.47 1.62 -1.79
CA GLU A 79 -25.07 0.44 -1.15
C GLU A 79 -24.18 -0.80 -1.20
N LEU A 80 -23.05 -0.78 -1.92
CA LEU A 80 -22.13 -1.91 -1.97
C LEU A 80 -21.53 -2.18 -0.57
N PRO A 81 -21.55 -3.44 -0.08
CA PRO A 81 -21.05 -3.76 1.26
C PRO A 81 -19.63 -3.24 1.53
N GLY A 82 -18.71 -3.43 0.57
CA GLY A 82 -17.32 -2.96 0.71
C GLY A 82 -17.17 -1.44 0.74
N VAL A 83 -18.08 -0.70 0.08
CA VAL A 83 -18.08 0.78 0.12
C VAL A 83 -18.59 1.26 1.47
N ARG A 84 -19.70 0.69 1.96
CA ARG A 84 -20.23 0.99 3.30
C ARG A 84 -19.22 0.68 4.41
N GLU A 85 -18.51 -0.44 4.29
CA GLU A 85 -17.44 -0.82 5.22
C GLU A 85 -16.29 0.19 5.19
N ALA A 86 -15.87 0.64 4.01
CA ALA A 86 -14.83 1.65 3.86
C ALA A 86 -15.26 3.02 4.44
N ILE A 87 -16.50 3.43 4.20
CA ILE A 87 -17.11 4.64 4.79
C ILE A 87 -17.07 4.57 6.32
N ALA A 88 -17.54 3.46 6.90
CA ALA A 88 -17.52 3.27 8.34
C ALA A 88 -16.09 3.30 8.91
N ALA A 89 -15.13 2.67 8.21
CA ALA A 89 -13.73 2.67 8.62
C ALA A 89 -13.07 4.06 8.53
N GLU A 90 -13.39 4.86 7.51
CA GLU A 90 -12.91 6.25 7.40
C GLU A 90 -13.53 7.12 8.50
N ALA A 91 -14.84 6.98 8.74
CA ALA A 91 -15.54 7.71 9.79
C ALA A 91 -14.92 7.44 11.17
N GLU A 92 -14.64 6.17 11.48
CA GLU A 92 -13.95 5.77 12.71
C GLU A 92 -12.53 6.37 12.78
N ARG A 93 -11.75 6.28 11.69
CA ARG A 93 -10.39 6.84 11.63
C ARG A 93 -10.36 8.36 11.82
N ARG A 94 -11.40 9.07 11.37
CA ARG A 94 -11.52 10.53 11.46
C ARG A 94 -12.24 10.99 12.72
N GLY A 95 -12.95 10.10 13.41
CA GLY A 95 -13.76 10.44 14.58
C GLY A 95 -15.02 11.25 14.24
N VAL A 96 -15.63 10.99 13.08
CA VAL A 96 -16.84 11.66 12.58
C VAL A 96 -17.99 10.66 12.42
N ALA A 97 -19.21 11.14 12.16
CA ALA A 97 -20.31 10.25 11.81
C ALA A 97 -20.18 9.75 10.35
N PRO A 98 -20.66 8.52 10.02
CA PRO A 98 -20.53 7.98 8.66
C PRO A 98 -21.17 8.81 7.55
N ASP A 99 -22.22 9.58 7.87
CA ASP A 99 -22.91 10.49 6.95
C ASP A 99 -22.10 11.77 6.64
N GLU A 100 -21.04 12.04 7.40
CA GLU A 100 -20.07 13.10 7.10
C GLU A 100 -18.99 12.65 6.10
N VAL A 101 -18.93 11.36 5.74
CA VAL A 101 -17.99 10.81 4.76
C VAL A 101 -18.66 10.77 3.40
N SER A 102 -18.08 11.49 2.44
CA SER A 102 -18.57 11.49 1.06
C SER A 102 -17.70 10.61 0.16
N VAL A 103 -18.33 9.94 -0.80
CA VAL A 103 -17.61 9.19 -1.85
C VAL A 103 -17.38 10.12 -3.03
N VAL A 104 -16.12 10.42 -3.34
CA VAL A 104 -15.76 11.33 -4.44
C VAL A 104 -15.30 10.60 -5.69
N GLU A 105 -14.88 9.34 -5.57
CA GLU A 105 -14.56 8.49 -6.72
C GLU A 105 -14.82 7.01 -6.39
N TYR A 106 -15.36 6.29 -7.37
CA TYR A 106 -15.35 4.83 -7.43
C TYR A 106 -14.97 4.40 -8.84
N ALA A 107 -13.79 3.81 -9.01
CA ALA A 107 -13.26 3.50 -10.32
C ALA A 107 -12.68 2.08 -10.38
N ASP A 108 -13.00 1.36 -11.45
CA ASP A 108 -12.24 0.18 -11.84
C ASP A 108 -10.86 0.61 -12.36
N VAL A 109 -9.82 -0.04 -11.86
CA VAL A 109 -8.43 0.27 -12.18
C VAL A 109 -7.62 -1.00 -12.34
N THR A 110 -6.40 -0.87 -12.86
CA THR A 110 -5.41 -1.95 -12.84
C THR A 110 -4.19 -1.52 -12.04
N TRP A 111 -3.84 -2.28 -11.01
CA TRP A 111 -2.65 -2.03 -10.21
C TRP A 111 -1.40 -2.60 -10.91
N PRO A 112 -0.25 -1.90 -10.83
CA PRO A 112 0.96 -2.29 -11.54
C PRO A 112 1.64 -3.54 -10.95
N ASP A 113 1.35 -3.88 -9.69
CA ASP A 113 1.95 -4.97 -8.96
C ASP A 113 1.02 -5.51 -7.85
N GLY A 114 1.43 -6.58 -7.19
CA GLY A 114 0.72 -7.19 -6.07
C GLY A 114 0.61 -6.33 -4.81
N SER A 115 1.15 -5.11 -4.79
CA SER A 115 0.93 -4.17 -3.68
C SER A 115 -0.42 -3.47 -3.75
N ILE A 116 -1.14 -3.59 -4.88
CA ILE A 116 -2.46 -2.98 -5.07
C ILE A 116 -2.37 -1.46 -4.84
N GLY A 117 -1.25 -0.86 -5.28
CA GLY A 117 -0.99 0.57 -5.12
C GLY A 117 -0.60 1.03 -3.71
N CYS A 118 -0.45 0.12 -2.73
CA CYS A 118 -0.12 0.45 -1.33
C CYS A 118 1.07 -0.36 -0.79
N PRO A 119 2.28 -0.19 -1.34
CA PRO A 119 3.42 -0.97 -0.92
C PRO A 119 3.89 -0.57 0.47
N GLN A 120 4.21 -1.58 1.26
CA GLN A 120 4.82 -1.44 2.57
C GLN A 120 6.35 -1.53 2.46
N PRO A 121 7.11 -0.75 3.24
CA PRO A 121 8.56 -0.82 3.25
C PRO A 121 9.07 -2.23 3.55
N GLY A 122 10.09 -2.68 2.83
CA GLY A 122 10.74 -3.98 3.04
C GLY A 122 9.99 -5.19 2.49
N MET A 123 8.80 -5.00 1.93
CA MET A 123 8.02 -6.07 1.32
C MET A 123 8.33 -6.23 -0.17
N MET A 124 8.34 -7.48 -0.64
CA MET A 124 8.46 -7.82 -2.05
C MET A 124 7.08 -8.14 -2.62
N TYR A 125 6.74 -7.55 -3.76
CA TYR A 125 5.45 -7.73 -4.42
C TYR A 125 5.61 -8.35 -5.81
N THR A 126 4.61 -9.12 -6.23
CA THR A 126 4.58 -9.71 -7.57
C THR A 126 4.51 -8.61 -8.63
N GLN A 127 5.23 -8.77 -9.74
CA GLN A 127 5.23 -7.80 -10.84
C GLN A 127 4.12 -8.08 -11.86
N ALA A 128 2.96 -8.50 -11.36
CA ALA A 128 1.80 -8.85 -12.19
C ALA A 128 0.74 -7.75 -12.08
N LEU A 129 0.08 -7.46 -13.20
CA LEU A 129 -1.06 -6.55 -13.23
C LEU A 129 -2.22 -7.16 -12.43
N VAL A 130 -2.78 -6.37 -11.52
CA VAL A 130 -3.90 -6.80 -10.67
C VAL A 130 -5.13 -5.93 -10.96
N PRO A 131 -6.20 -6.49 -11.55
CA PRO A 131 -7.47 -5.81 -11.63
C PRO A 131 -7.98 -5.47 -10.23
N GLY A 132 -8.55 -4.29 -10.06
CA GLY A 132 -9.03 -3.84 -8.77
C GLY A 132 -9.85 -2.58 -8.87
N ARG A 133 -10.12 -1.97 -7.72
CA ARG A 133 -10.92 -0.74 -7.63
C ARG A 133 -10.24 0.27 -6.73
N ARG A 134 -10.40 1.54 -7.08
CA ARG A 134 -10.02 2.68 -6.26
C ARG A 134 -11.29 3.38 -5.78
N LEU A 135 -11.36 3.59 -4.49
CA LEU A 135 -12.40 4.34 -3.79
C LEU A 135 -11.72 5.55 -3.14
N LEU A 136 -12.22 6.74 -3.45
CA LEU A 136 -11.77 7.97 -2.79
C LEU A 136 -12.89 8.47 -1.88
N LEU A 137 -12.55 8.67 -0.62
CA LEU A 137 -13.46 9.15 0.43
C LEU A 137 -12.99 10.52 0.89
N GLU A 138 -13.91 11.47 1.02
CA GLU A 138 -13.60 12.82 1.50
C GLU A 138 -14.31 13.10 2.82
N VAL A 139 -13.55 13.63 3.77
CA VAL A 139 -14.02 14.13 5.06
C VAL A 139 -13.43 15.51 5.29
N GLN A 140 -14.28 16.52 5.47
CA GLN A 140 -13.85 17.90 5.77
C GLN A 140 -12.80 18.45 4.76
N GLY A 141 -12.94 18.11 3.48
CA GLY A 141 -12.04 18.54 2.40
C GLY A 141 -10.73 17.73 2.27
N GLU A 142 -10.53 16.71 3.10
CA GLU A 142 -9.38 15.82 3.04
C GLU A 142 -9.75 14.48 2.41
N VAL A 143 -9.03 14.10 1.34
CA VAL A 143 -9.30 12.87 0.57
C VAL A 143 -8.42 11.71 1.06
N ALA A 144 -9.07 10.60 1.41
CA ALA A 144 -8.44 9.33 1.73
C ALA A 144 -8.61 8.32 0.58
N SER A 145 -7.52 7.60 0.24
CA SER A 145 -7.54 6.59 -0.81
C SER A 145 -7.72 5.19 -0.22
N TYR A 146 -8.67 4.44 -0.77
CA TYR A 146 -9.02 3.08 -0.39
C TYR A 146 -8.94 2.17 -1.62
N HIS A 147 -8.19 1.08 -1.52
CA HIS A 147 -7.89 0.22 -2.66
C HIS A 147 -8.42 -1.20 -2.45
N SER A 148 -8.93 -1.81 -3.51
CA SER A 148 -9.20 -3.25 -3.56
C SER A 148 -8.44 -3.89 -4.71
N GLY A 149 -8.03 -5.15 -4.54
CA GLY A 149 -7.71 -6.04 -5.66
C GLY A 149 -9.00 -6.60 -6.26
N GLY A 150 -8.97 -7.86 -6.71
CA GLY A 150 -10.13 -8.55 -7.31
C GLY A 150 -11.28 -8.91 -6.34
N GLY A 151 -11.20 -8.53 -5.06
CA GLY A 151 -12.22 -8.79 -4.04
C GLY A 151 -13.05 -7.55 -3.69
N PRO A 152 -14.18 -7.72 -2.96
CA PRO A 152 -15.10 -6.63 -2.62
C PRO A 152 -14.54 -5.64 -1.59
N ALA A 153 -13.62 -6.09 -0.72
CA ALA A 153 -13.13 -5.32 0.42
C ALA A 153 -12.08 -4.28 0.04
N PHE A 154 -12.15 -3.12 0.69
CA PHE A 154 -11.21 -2.01 0.50
C PHE A 154 -10.30 -1.83 1.72
N GLY A 155 -9.02 -1.57 1.47
CA GLY A 155 -8.05 -1.20 2.49
C GLY A 155 -7.59 0.25 2.35
N TYR A 156 -7.44 0.97 3.47
CA TYR A 156 -6.88 2.32 3.47
C TYR A 156 -5.44 2.33 2.99
N CYS A 157 -5.11 3.32 2.15
CA CYS A 157 -3.79 3.54 1.60
C CYS A 157 -3.25 4.91 2.00
N ALA A 158 -2.30 4.94 2.93
CA ALA A 158 -1.69 6.19 3.36
C ALA A 158 -0.81 6.85 2.28
N ASN A 159 -0.19 6.05 1.41
CA ASN A 159 0.73 6.51 0.37
C ASN A 159 0.36 5.83 -0.96
N PRO A 160 -0.73 6.29 -1.62
CA PRO A 160 -1.20 5.66 -2.84
C PRO A 160 -0.21 5.86 -3.98
N ARG A 161 0.11 4.77 -4.69
CA ARG A 161 0.76 4.84 -5.99
C ARG A 161 -0.27 4.96 -7.11
N PRO A 162 0.06 5.63 -8.23
CA PRO A 162 -0.83 5.72 -9.37
C PRO A 162 -1.26 4.34 -9.87
N ALA A 163 -2.56 4.20 -10.11
CA ALA A 163 -3.11 3.04 -10.81
C ALA A 163 -3.03 3.26 -12.32
N LEU A 164 -3.05 2.17 -13.08
CA LEU A 164 -3.28 2.21 -14.51
C LEU A 164 -4.80 2.26 -14.78
N PRO A 165 -5.24 2.86 -15.89
CA PRO A 165 -6.61 2.72 -16.35
C PRO A 165 -7.01 1.25 -16.43
N ALA A 166 -8.28 0.94 -16.14
CA ALA A 166 -8.79 -0.41 -16.37
C ALA A 166 -8.50 -0.83 -17.82
N ALA A 167 -7.99 -2.04 -18.00
CA ALA A 167 -7.80 -2.59 -19.34
C ALA A 167 -9.16 -2.64 -20.05
N PRO A 168 -9.25 -2.23 -21.32
CA PRO A 168 -10.50 -2.33 -22.08
C PRO A 168 -10.94 -3.80 -22.12
N ASP A 169 -12.22 -4.05 -21.87
CA ASP A 169 -12.79 -5.39 -22.01
C ASP A 169 -12.72 -5.79 -23.49
N THR A 170 -11.78 -6.66 -23.81
CA THR A 170 -11.52 -7.18 -25.16
C THR A 170 -12.22 -8.51 -25.40
N ARG A 171 -13.06 -8.98 -24.47
CA ARG A 171 -13.77 -10.26 -24.62
C ARG A 171 -14.90 -10.11 -25.64
N PRO A 172 -14.95 -10.93 -26.72
CA PRO A 172 -16.06 -10.89 -27.67
C PRO A 172 -17.37 -11.27 -26.96
N ARG A 173 -18.40 -10.44 -27.18
CA ARG A 173 -19.73 -10.57 -26.60
C ARG A 173 -20.52 -11.70 -27.26
#